data_AF-A0AAV9W913-F1
#
_entry.id   AF-A0AAV9W913-F1
#
_cell.length_a   1.000
_cell.length_b   1.000
_cell.length_c   1.000
_cell.angle_alpha   90.00
_cell.angle_beta   90.00
_cell.angle_gamma   90.00
#
_symmetry.space_group_name_H-M   'P 1'
#
loop_
_entity.id
_entity.type
_entity.pdbx_description
1 polymer ?
#
loop_
_entity_poly.entity_id
_entity_poly.type
_entity_poly.pdbx_seq_one_letter_code
_entity_poly.pdbx_strand_id
1 'polypeptide(L)'
;MTIKLLDLLSPSQPILYTSIFSFLDPPDIVRLLATCRSLQLFKYELWNINRSLRRFVDDPLAFRSLMARHNALVSGSHALQFLARVKWPESDLDVYITGNEGLVAFADHLVEKEGYNFSPYQWQSKETRTAIPNREEERDAFVKDIFENADPNWDPADDTSSERALYLTTDINGVFNFIHPSNKNRKIQLISARGVPLNAILADYYASHIFNIFTWNRAYSFFPYHTFGKKQAYYTQILKGSAQKGVEKYQERGFEFKHYGSFHKCVKNCPFRPHRRVGDKYSWVLDLDTYGVDDSEVSVPQDVLETNTWGMKMHYSWWSKDENKRMFRSGRHMDIQYSLLYSEFEPRRGFSVCSTFRHARIVDNHSVSWMNFIQTMQSTTGGLDQYLIKFAGSKPKDWKTPDLESKEFWMDNEFASWYQFWENSLMPYDNVWKWQYPMLDGSTETFMGGIAQQEHVDPEWVECGSS
;
A
#
# COMPACT_ATOMS: atom_id res chain seq x y z
N MET A 1 -9.99 30.23 38.50
CA MET A 1 -10.62 29.91 37.21
C MET A 1 -10.06 28.57 36.78
N THR A 2 -10.90 27.53 36.63
CA THR A 2 -10.42 26.19 36.26
C THR A 2 -10.35 26.10 34.74
N ILE A 3 -9.14 26.04 34.18
CA ILE A 3 -8.92 25.85 32.75
C ILE A 3 -9.08 24.36 32.46
N LYS A 4 -10.00 23.99 31.56
CA LYS A 4 -10.15 22.61 31.09
C LYS A 4 -9.27 22.39 29.87
N LEU A 5 -8.84 21.14 29.67
CA LEU A 5 -8.07 20.76 28.48
C LEU A 5 -8.82 21.11 27.18
N LEU A 6 -10.15 20.97 27.15
CA LEU A 6 -10.97 21.35 26.00
C LEU A 6 -10.93 22.86 25.69
N ASP A 7 -10.71 23.70 26.70
CA ASP A 7 -10.57 25.15 26.49
C ASP A 7 -9.23 25.46 25.79
N LEU A 8 -8.20 24.64 26.03
CA LEU A 8 -6.89 24.74 25.39
C LEU A 8 -6.89 24.10 23.99
N LEU A 9 -7.62 22.99 23.81
CA LEU A 9 -7.74 22.22 22.58
C LEU A 9 -9.00 22.62 21.80
N SER A 10 -9.11 23.90 21.49
CA SER A 10 -10.25 24.49 20.77
C SER A 10 -9.81 25.17 19.48
N PRO A 11 -10.60 25.12 18.39
CA PRO A 11 -10.27 25.82 17.15
C PRO A 11 -10.14 27.34 17.35
N SER A 12 -10.78 27.89 18.39
CA SER A 12 -10.67 29.28 18.78
C SER A 12 -9.32 29.66 19.44
N GLN A 13 -8.48 28.68 19.78
CA GLN A 13 -7.19 28.87 20.43
C GLN A 13 -6.03 28.26 19.61
N PRO A 14 -5.80 28.73 18.37
CA PRO A 14 -4.84 28.12 17.43
C PRO A 14 -3.42 28.02 17.94
N ILE A 15 -2.97 29.03 18.69
CA ILE A 15 -1.62 29.05 19.26
C ILE A 15 -1.46 27.91 20.29
N LEU A 16 -2.42 27.77 21.20
CA LEU A 16 -2.34 26.81 22.30
C LEU A 16 -2.40 25.37 21.81
N TYR A 17 -3.40 25.04 20.98
CA TYR A 17 -3.50 23.67 20.49
C TYR A 17 -2.31 23.32 19.60
N THR A 18 -1.83 24.25 18.74
CA THR A 18 -0.71 23.96 17.84
C THR A 18 0.54 23.64 18.65
N SER A 19 0.82 24.40 19.72
CA SER A 19 1.94 24.13 20.61
C SER A 19 1.83 22.79 21.34
N ILE A 20 0.64 22.39 21.80
CA ILE A 20 0.48 21.07 22.45
C ILE A 20 0.69 19.96 21.43
N PHE A 21 0.03 20.08 20.28
CA PHE A 21 0.06 19.06 19.25
C PHE A 21 1.39 18.94 18.50
N SER A 22 2.30 19.92 18.60
CA SER A 22 3.66 19.80 18.06
C SER A 22 4.58 18.89 18.87
N PHE A 23 4.21 18.53 20.10
CA PHE A 23 4.95 17.60 20.94
C PHE A 23 4.39 16.17 20.92
N LEU A 24 3.31 15.93 20.16
CA LEU A 24 2.65 14.63 20.08
C LEU A 24 2.86 14.02 18.70
N ASP A 25 3.39 12.79 18.66
CA ASP A 25 3.42 11.99 17.45
C ASP A 25 1.98 11.51 17.10
N PRO A 26 1.70 11.11 15.85
CA PRO A 26 0.36 10.69 15.42
C PRO A 26 -0.33 9.66 16.34
N PRO A 27 0.34 8.63 16.88
CA PRO A 27 -0.30 7.69 17.80
C PRO A 27 -0.84 8.34 19.07
N ASP A 28 -0.11 9.30 19.65
CA ASP A 28 -0.53 9.99 20.87
C ASP A 28 -1.68 10.95 20.61
N ILE A 29 -1.67 11.59 19.43
CA ILE A 29 -2.79 12.40 18.96
C ILE A 29 -4.03 11.54 18.84
N VAL A 30 -3.97 10.41 18.12
CA VAL A 30 -5.11 9.51 17.93
C VAL A 30 -5.66 9.02 19.27
N ARG A 31 -4.79 8.64 20.22
CA ARG A 31 -5.22 8.27 21.59
C ARG A 31 -5.92 9.41 22.31
N LEU A 32 -5.38 10.63 22.23
CA LEU A 32 -5.99 11.81 22.83
C LEU A 32 -7.36 12.12 22.22
N LEU A 33 -7.48 12.06 20.88
CA LEU A 33 -8.75 12.31 20.19
C LEU A 33 -9.80 11.24 20.52
N ALA A 34 -9.38 10.02 20.85
CA ALA A 34 -10.28 8.92 21.25
C ALA A 34 -10.87 9.09 22.66
N THR A 35 -10.39 10.05 23.47
CA THR A 35 -10.86 10.22 24.86
C THR A 35 -12.26 10.81 24.96
N CYS A 36 -12.70 11.61 23.99
CA CYS A 36 -14.05 12.15 23.95
C CYS A 36 -14.49 12.57 22.53
N ARG A 37 -15.80 12.68 22.32
CA ARG A 37 -16.38 13.03 21.00
C ARG A 37 -15.94 14.41 20.50
N SER A 38 -15.83 15.40 21.38
CA SER A 38 -15.41 16.76 21.00
C SER A 38 -13.98 16.78 20.44
N LEU A 39 -13.05 16.05 21.07
CA LEU A 39 -11.69 15.90 20.56
C LEU A 39 -11.65 15.01 19.32
N GLN A 40 -12.51 13.99 19.22
CA GLN A 40 -12.60 13.18 18.01
C GLN A 40 -12.90 14.02 16.77
N LEU A 41 -13.81 15.00 16.86
CA LEU A 41 -14.12 15.94 15.76
C LEU A 41 -12.97 16.90 15.46
N PHE A 42 -12.10 17.17 16.45
CA PHE A 42 -10.91 18.00 16.27
C PHE A 42 -9.91 17.42 15.25
N LYS A 43 -10.05 16.14 14.87
CA LYS A 43 -9.25 15.52 13.80
C LYS A 43 -9.33 16.30 12.48
N TYR A 44 -10.48 16.89 12.16
CA TYR A 44 -10.67 17.65 10.91
C TYR A 44 -9.88 18.96 10.91
N GLU A 45 -9.59 19.52 12.08
CA GLU A 45 -8.65 20.63 12.19
C GLU A 45 -7.20 20.15 12.08
N LEU A 46 -6.84 19.08 12.78
CA LEU A 46 -5.46 18.60 12.77
C LEU A 46 -5.00 18.06 11.41
N TRP A 47 -5.88 17.36 10.71
CA TRP A 47 -5.68 16.76 9.39
C TRP A 47 -6.59 17.40 8.34
N ASN A 48 -6.56 18.73 8.27
CA ASN A 48 -7.29 19.47 7.25
C ASN A 48 -6.62 19.28 5.88
N ILE A 49 -7.22 18.44 5.03
CA ILE A 49 -6.67 18.12 3.71
C ILE A 49 -6.64 19.31 2.77
N ASN A 50 -7.62 20.21 2.83
CA ASN A 50 -7.64 21.42 1.99
C ASN A 50 -6.47 22.35 2.33
N ARG A 51 -6.16 22.51 3.61
CA ARG A 51 -4.96 23.23 4.08
C ARG A 51 -3.66 22.56 3.63
N SER A 52 -3.63 21.22 3.57
CA SER A 52 -2.47 20.48 3.06
C SER A 52 -2.27 20.72 1.56
N LEU A 53 -3.34 20.59 0.77
CA LEU A 53 -3.33 20.72 -0.68
C LEU A 53 -3.08 22.16 -1.15
N ARG A 54 -3.42 23.18 -0.35
CA ARG A 54 -3.13 24.60 -0.64
C ARG A 54 -1.67 24.93 -0.93
N ARG A 55 -0.78 24.04 -0.50
CA ARG A 55 0.64 24.11 -0.85
C ARG A 55 0.87 23.99 -2.35
N PHE A 56 0.08 23.18 -3.03
CA PHE A 56 0.20 22.84 -4.44
C PHE A 56 -0.81 23.61 -5.29
N VAL A 57 -2.07 23.60 -4.90
CA VAL A 57 -3.17 24.21 -5.66
C VAL A 57 -3.80 25.38 -4.91
N ASP A 58 -4.35 26.36 -5.62
CA ASP A 58 -5.11 27.46 -5.07
C ASP A 58 -6.54 27.02 -4.74
N ASP A 59 -7.16 26.14 -5.56
CA ASP A 59 -8.47 25.56 -5.31
C ASP A 59 -8.39 24.06 -4.93
N PRO A 60 -8.17 23.72 -3.64
CA PRO A 60 -8.12 22.34 -3.20
C PRO A 60 -9.47 21.61 -3.32
N LEU A 61 -10.60 22.32 -3.36
CA LEU A 61 -11.92 21.69 -3.50
C LEU A 61 -12.13 21.22 -4.93
N ALA A 62 -11.85 22.08 -5.92
CA ALA A 62 -11.91 21.67 -7.33
C ALA A 62 -10.95 20.51 -7.63
N PHE A 63 -9.74 20.55 -7.08
CA PHE A 63 -8.78 19.46 -7.19
C PHE A 63 -9.31 18.15 -6.57
N ARG A 64 -9.92 18.21 -5.39
CA ARG A 64 -10.53 17.02 -4.76
C ARG A 64 -11.76 16.52 -5.49
N SER A 65 -12.55 17.39 -6.11
CA SER A 65 -13.67 17.00 -6.98
C SER A 65 -13.16 16.26 -8.23
N LEU A 66 -12.02 16.66 -8.79
CA LEU A 66 -11.35 15.87 -9.86
C LEU A 66 -10.87 14.52 -9.34
N MET A 67 -10.32 14.45 -8.13
CA MET A 67 -9.93 13.17 -7.52
C MET A 67 -11.15 12.24 -7.34
N ALA A 68 -12.30 12.79 -6.92
CA ALA A 68 -13.54 12.05 -6.76
C ALA A 68 -14.07 11.52 -8.10
N ARG A 69 -14.08 12.37 -9.13
CA ARG A 69 -14.55 12.01 -10.47
C ARG A 69 -13.67 11.00 -11.17
N HIS A 70 -12.35 11.05 -10.98
CA HIS A 70 -11.41 10.19 -11.73
C HIS A 70 -10.71 9.12 -10.87
N ASN A 71 -11.23 8.83 -9.67
CA ASN A 71 -10.67 7.83 -8.75
C ASN A 71 -9.15 8.00 -8.53
N ALA A 72 -8.70 9.25 -8.40
CA ALA A 72 -7.28 9.55 -8.26
C ALA A 72 -6.81 9.32 -6.82
N LEU A 73 -5.60 8.77 -6.69
CA LEU A 73 -4.94 8.56 -5.40
C LEU A 73 -3.74 9.49 -5.29
N VAL A 74 -3.61 10.21 -4.19
CA VAL A 74 -2.33 10.84 -3.84
C VAL A 74 -1.53 9.89 -2.96
N SER A 75 -0.24 9.78 -3.21
CA SER A 75 0.66 8.90 -2.45
C SER A 75 2.00 9.57 -2.17
N GLY A 76 2.98 8.78 -1.76
CA GLY A 76 4.37 9.19 -1.69
C GLY A 76 4.68 10.10 -0.51
N SER A 77 5.63 11.02 -0.72
CA SER A 77 6.15 11.83 0.37
C SER A 77 5.12 12.80 0.96
N HIS A 78 4.13 13.24 0.17
CA HIS A 78 3.10 14.14 0.65
C HIS A 78 2.04 13.43 1.50
N ALA A 79 1.61 12.24 1.10
CA ALA A 79 0.68 11.45 1.90
C ALA A 79 1.28 11.07 3.28
N LEU A 80 2.57 10.73 3.31
CA LEU A 80 3.30 10.52 4.57
C LEU A 80 3.33 11.79 5.43
N GLN A 81 3.67 12.95 4.86
CA GLN A 81 3.68 14.24 5.58
C GLN A 81 2.33 14.58 6.17
N PHE A 82 1.26 14.39 5.40
CA PHE A 82 -0.10 14.67 5.82
C PHE A 82 -0.47 13.87 7.07
N LEU A 83 -0.27 12.55 7.04
CA LEU A 83 -0.57 11.68 8.17
C LEU A 83 0.37 11.90 9.37
N ALA A 84 1.66 12.10 9.11
CA ALA A 84 2.67 12.40 10.13
C ALA A 84 2.52 13.81 10.75
N ARG A 85 1.76 14.70 10.11
CA ARG A 85 1.63 16.13 10.45
C ARG A 85 2.99 16.84 10.50
N VAL A 86 3.87 16.50 9.56
CA VAL A 86 5.18 17.15 9.37
C VAL A 86 5.24 17.88 8.04
N LYS A 87 6.17 18.84 7.92
CA LYS A 87 6.35 19.63 6.70
C LYS A 87 7.79 19.56 6.21
N TRP A 88 7.98 19.08 4.99
CA TRP A 88 9.24 19.07 4.25
C TRP A 88 9.08 19.95 3.00
N PRO A 89 9.68 21.16 2.94
CA PRO A 89 9.46 22.16 1.87
C PRO A 89 9.79 21.70 0.44
N GLU A 90 10.68 20.73 0.29
CA GLU A 90 11.16 20.20 -1.00
C GLU A 90 10.40 18.91 -1.39
N SER A 91 9.08 18.86 -1.20
CA SER A 91 8.28 17.67 -1.49
C SER A 91 7.26 17.94 -2.58
N ASP A 92 7.22 17.04 -3.55
CA ASP A 92 6.27 17.05 -4.66
C ASP A 92 4.93 16.42 -4.25
N LEU A 93 3.92 16.57 -5.10
CA LEU A 93 2.63 15.91 -4.99
C LEU A 93 2.48 14.86 -6.09
N ASP A 94 2.42 13.58 -5.71
CA ASP A 94 2.32 12.45 -6.63
C ASP A 94 0.86 12.00 -6.73
N VAL A 95 0.25 12.15 -7.91
CA VAL A 95 -1.17 11.90 -8.17
C VAL A 95 -1.29 10.73 -9.15
N TYR A 96 -1.75 9.59 -8.68
CA TYR A 96 -1.94 8.38 -9.48
C TYR A 96 -3.35 8.35 -10.06
N ILE A 97 -3.43 8.21 -11.38
CA ILE A 97 -4.67 8.29 -12.17
C ILE A 97 -4.70 7.15 -13.19
N THR A 98 -5.89 6.63 -13.49
CA THR A 98 -6.09 5.64 -14.55
C THR A 98 -6.85 6.25 -15.72
N GLY A 99 -6.41 5.95 -16.93
CA GLY A 99 -7.10 6.35 -18.16
C GLY A 99 -6.81 7.78 -18.62
N ASN A 100 -7.09 8.03 -19.90
CA ASN A 100 -6.75 9.30 -20.55
C ASN A 100 -7.60 10.46 -20.05
N GLU A 101 -8.89 10.21 -19.83
CA GLU A 101 -9.86 11.24 -19.46
C GLU A 101 -9.44 11.96 -18.18
N GLY A 102 -9.13 11.21 -17.12
CA GLY A 102 -8.67 11.79 -15.87
C GLY A 102 -7.34 12.51 -16.01
N LEU A 103 -6.36 11.95 -16.74
CA LEU A 103 -5.08 12.60 -16.97
C LEU A 103 -5.23 13.95 -17.68
N VAL A 104 -6.05 14.00 -18.72
CA VAL A 104 -6.34 15.24 -19.46
C VAL A 104 -7.07 16.23 -18.56
N ALA A 105 -8.11 15.80 -17.84
CA ALA A 105 -8.86 16.68 -16.94
C ALA A 105 -7.98 17.30 -15.84
N PHE A 106 -7.07 16.52 -15.25
CA PHE A 106 -6.10 17.05 -14.30
C PHE A 106 -5.07 17.96 -14.97
N ALA A 107 -4.51 17.58 -16.11
CA ALA A 107 -3.54 18.40 -16.84
C ALA A 107 -4.13 19.77 -17.22
N ASP A 108 -5.34 19.79 -17.78
CA ASP A 108 -6.04 21.00 -18.16
C ASP A 108 -6.36 21.87 -16.94
N HIS A 109 -6.82 21.26 -15.83
CA HIS A 109 -7.04 21.99 -14.58
C HIS A 109 -5.74 22.63 -14.05
N LEU A 110 -4.64 21.88 -14.04
CA LEU A 110 -3.35 22.38 -13.56
C LEU A 110 -2.83 23.54 -14.42
N VAL A 111 -2.96 23.45 -15.74
CA VAL A 111 -2.48 24.50 -16.65
C VAL A 111 -3.41 25.71 -16.65
N GLU A 112 -4.71 25.48 -16.86
CA GLU A 112 -5.68 26.56 -17.12
C GLU A 112 -6.18 27.25 -15.85
N LYS A 113 -6.25 26.54 -14.71
CA LYS A 113 -6.80 27.07 -13.46
C LYS A 113 -5.73 27.35 -12.42
N GLU A 114 -4.71 26.50 -12.34
CA GLU A 114 -3.67 26.56 -11.31
C GLU A 114 -2.34 27.19 -11.81
N GLY A 115 -2.25 27.52 -13.10
CA GLY A 115 -1.11 28.25 -13.67
C GLY A 115 0.20 27.46 -13.77
N TYR A 116 0.12 26.12 -13.78
CA TYR A 116 1.28 25.26 -13.95
C TYR A 116 1.77 25.19 -15.40
N ASN A 117 3.07 24.96 -15.57
CA ASN A 117 3.66 24.59 -16.85
C ASN A 117 3.94 23.09 -16.89
N PHE A 118 3.57 22.44 -17.98
CA PHE A 118 4.01 21.08 -18.28
C PHE A 118 5.52 21.07 -18.57
N SER A 119 6.24 20.18 -17.89
CA SER A 119 7.68 19.99 -17.99
C SER A 119 7.97 18.57 -18.49
N PRO A 120 7.86 18.31 -19.80
CA PRO A 120 8.07 16.99 -20.38
C PRO A 120 9.49 16.48 -20.16
N TYR A 121 9.64 15.16 -20.09
CA TYR A 121 10.96 14.54 -20.27
C TYR A 121 11.47 14.75 -21.69
N GLN A 122 12.78 14.59 -21.91
CA GLN A 122 13.40 14.83 -23.23
C GLN A 122 12.81 13.96 -24.36
N TRP A 123 12.31 12.77 -24.01
CA TRP A 123 11.71 11.81 -24.94
C TRP A 123 10.18 11.97 -25.08
N GLN A 124 9.55 12.80 -24.25
CA GLN A 124 8.10 13.02 -24.30
C GLN A 124 7.74 14.13 -25.29
N SER A 125 6.54 14.03 -25.86
CA SER A 125 5.93 15.15 -26.58
C SER A 125 5.87 16.43 -25.73
N LYS A 126 6.01 17.60 -26.38
CA LYS A 126 6.13 18.89 -25.68
C LYS A 126 4.84 19.40 -25.05
N GLU A 127 3.70 18.89 -25.49
CA GLU A 127 2.37 19.34 -25.07
C GLU A 127 1.58 18.17 -24.50
N THR A 128 0.82 18.41 -23.43
CA THR A 128 0.02 17.39 -22.72
C THR A 128 -0.97 16.68 -23.63
N ARG A 129 -1.63 17.41 -24.53
CA ARG A 129 -2.61 16.89 -25.50
C ARG A 129 -2.03 15.83 -26.44
N THR A 130 -0.71 15.81 -26.63
CA THR A 130 -0.01 14.84 -27.48
C THR A 130 0.70 13.80 -26.62
N ALA A 131 1.36 14.23 -25.53
CA ALA A 131 2.10 13.34 -24.63
C ALA A 131 1.20 12.33 -23.92
N ILE A 132 -0.01 12.72 -23.48
CA ILE A 132 -0.91 11.82 -22.76
C ILE A 132 -1.42 10.69 -23.67
N PRO A 133 -2.00 10.96 -24.87
CA PRO A 133 -2.44 9.89 -25.76
C PRO A 133 -1.30 9.00 -26.25
N ASN A 134 -0.11 9.56 -26.51
CA ASN A 134 1.03 8.82 -27.06
C ASN A 134 1.92 8.15 -26.00
N ARG A 135 1.58 8.28 -24.71
CA ARG A 135 2.46 7.88 -23.59
C ARG A 135 2.97 6.45 -23.66
N GLU A 136 2.17 5.51 -24.17
CA GLU A 136 2.57 4.10 -24.25
C GLU A 136 3.59 3.89 -25.36
N GLU A 137 3.37 4.51 -26.53
CA GLU A 137 4.31 4.46 -27.66
C GLU A 137 5.62 5.18 -27.35
N GLU A 138 5.54 6.40 -26.78
CA GLU A 138 6.71 7.19 -26.38
C GLU A 138 7.52 6.46 -25.29
N ARG A 139 6.84 5.85 -24.30
CA ARG A 139 7.49 4.99 -23.31
C ARG A 139 8.17 3.80 -23.98
N ASP A 140 7.47 3.06 -24.81
CA ASP A 140 8.00 1.82 -25.39
C ASP A 140 9.20 2.10 -26.28
N ALA A 141 9.19 3.21 -27.02
CA ALA A 141 10.34 3.69 -27.76
C ALA A 141 11.52 4.04 -26.84
N PHE A 142 11.28 4.76 -25.75
CA PHE A 142 12.31 5.11 -24.75
C PHE A 142 12.89 3.87 -24.05
N VAL A 143 12.04 2.96 -23.60
CA VAL A 143 12.45 1.71 -22.95
C VAL A 143 13.27 0.84 -23.92
N LYS A 144 12.84 0.75 -25.17
CA LYS A 144 13.59 0.04 -26.21
C LYS A 144 14.97 0.67 -26.44
N ASP A 145 15.04 2.00 -26.57
CA ASP A 145 16.31 2.72 -26.70
C ASP A 145 17.25 2.48 -25.52
N ILE A 146 16.71 2.46 -24.30
CA ILE A 146 17.47 2.09 -23.10
C ILE A 146 18.03 0.68 -23.26
N PHE A 147 17.24 -0.32 -23.60
CA PHE A 147 17.74 -1.70 -23.71
C PHE A 147 18.75 -1.88 -24.86
N GLU A 148 18.58 -1.16 -25.97
CA GLU A 148 19.49 -1.21 -27.12
C GLU A 148 20.82 -0.50 -26.85
N ASN A 149 20.81 0.56 -26.03
CA ASN A 149 21.99 1.37 -25.71
C ASN A 149 22.46 1.25 -24.25
N ALA A 150 21.90 0.31 -23.48
CA ALA A 150 22.24 0.12 -22.07
C ALA A 150 23.70 -0.31 -21.94
N ASP A 151 24.37 0.24 -20.93
CA ASP A 151 25.59 -0.38 -20.41
C ASP A 151 25.24 -1.84 -20.04
N PRO A 152 25.98 -2.85 -20.52
CA PRO A 152 25.75 -4.26 -20.16
C PRO A 152 25.71 -4.52 -18.65
N ASN A 153 26.29 -3.63 -17.85
CA ASN A 153 26.28 -3.68 -16.39
C ASN A 153 25.16 -2.85 -15.73
N TRP A 154 24.30 -2.17 -16.51
CA TRP A 154 23.18 -1.41 -15.97
C TRP A 154 22.00 -2.34 -15.66
N ASP A 155 21.71 -2.50 -14.37
CA ASP A 155 20.53 -3.21 -13.88
C ASP A 155 19.44 -2.16 -13.53
N PRO A 156 18.24 -2.25 -14.12
CA PRO A 156 17.08 -1.44 -13.75
C PRO A 156 16.77 -1.37 -12.26
N ALA A 157 17.00 -2.49 -11.54
CA ALA A 157 16.84 -2.54 -10.09
C ALA A 157 17.84 -1.63 -9.37
N ASP A 158 18.95 -1.28 -10.03
CA ASP A 158 20.00 -0.39 -9.53
C ASP A 158 19.66 1.09 -9.68
N ASP A 159 18.60 1.47 -10.40
CA ASP A 159 18.31 2.87 -10.67
C ASP A 159 16.84 3.26 -10.45
N THR A 160 16.17 2.60 -9.52
CA THR A 160 14.70 2.69 -9.24
C THR A 160 14.08 4.09 -9.12
N SER A 161 14.84 5.17 -8.88
CA SER A 161 14.32 6.55 -8.87
C SER A 161 14.74 7.41 -10.07
N SER A 162 15.45 6.85 -11.06
CA SER A 162 15.63 7.55 -12.33
C SER A 162 14.40 7.45 -13.19
N GLU A 163 14.31 8.42 -14.10
CA GLU A 163 13.37 8.40 -15.22
C GLU A 163 13.44 7.09 -16.01
N ARG A 164 14.59 6.40 -16.02
CA ARG A 164 14.77 5.15 -16.76
C ARG A 164 14.12 3.96 -16.05
N ALA A 165 14.25 3.85 -14.72
CA ALA A 165 13.73 2.69 -14.00
C ALA A 165 12.21 2.76 -13.72
N LEU A 166 11.67 3.96 -13.54
CA LEU A 166 10.23 4.16 -13.28
C LEU A 166 9.36 3.56 -14.40
N TYR A 167 9.83 3.67 -15.65
CA TYR A 167 9.14 3.18 -16.84
C TYR A 167 9.46 1.73 -17.22
N LEU A 168 10.33 1.06 -16.45
CA LEU A 168 10.52 -0.38 -16.52
C LEU A 168 9.53 -1.15 -15.65
N THR A 169 8.83 -0.45 -14.73
CA THR A 169 7.71 -1.04 -14.00
C THR A 169 6.52 -1.27 -14.95
N THR A 170 5.84 -2.40 -14.79
CA THR A 170 4.70 -2.76 -15.65
C THR A 170 3.45 -1.96 -15.33
N ASP A 171 3.35 -1.37 -14.13
CA ASP A 171 2.12 -0.77 -13.64
C ASP A 171 2.00 0.72 -13.94
N ILE A 172 3.11 1.40 -14.20
CA ILE A 172 3.16 2.81 -14.62
C ILE A 172 3.37 2.88 -16.13
N ASN A 173 2.56 3.69 -16.83
CA ASN A 173 2.71 3.93 -18.27
C ASN A 173 2.84 5.40 -18.65
N GLY A 174 2.97 6.31 -17.69
CA GLY A 174 3.13 7.73 -17.94
C GLY A 174 3.41 8.48 -16.65
N VAL A 175 4.34 9.42 -16.68
CA VAL A 175 4.62 10.37 -15.61
C VAL A 175 4.78 11.74 -16.25
N PHE A 176 3.93 12.67 -15.84
CA PHE A 176 3.83 14.01 -16.41
C PHE A 176 4.13 15.02 -15.32
N ASN A 177 5.23 15.77 -15.48
CA ASN A 177 5.65 16.76 -14.49
C ASN A 177 5.00 18.10 -14.76
N PHE A 178 4.46 18.72 -13.70
CA PHE A 178 3.92 20.06 -13.72
C PHE A 178 4.67 20.91 -12.69
N ILE A 179 5.25 22.01 -13.15
CA ILE A 179 6.05 22.92 -12.31
C ILE A 179 5.44 24.31 -12.39
N HIS A 180 5.19 24.92 -11.24
CA HIS A 180 4.68 26.29 -11.20
C HIS A 180 5.81 27.29 -11.47
N PRO A 181 5.68 28.21 -12.44
CA PRO A 181 6.78 29.06 -12.90
C PRO A 181 7.29 30.02 -11.82
N SER A 182 6.42 30.49 -10.93
CA SER A 182 6.80 31.45 -9.87
C SER A 182 6.96 30.82 -8.49
N ASN A 183 6.65 29.54 -8.30
CA ASN A 183 6.74 28.88 -6.99
C ASN A 183 7.46 27.54 -7.14
N LYS A 184 8.76 27.54 -6.83
CA LYS A 184 9.62 26.35 -6.95
C LYS A 184 9.18 25.17 -6.07
N ASN A 185 8.42 25.44 -5.01
CA ASN A 185 7.91 24.40 -4.09
C ASN A 185 6.56 23.82 -4.55
N ARG A 186 6.02 24.29 -5.68
CA ARG A 186 4.81 23.79 -6.32
C ARG A 186 5.19 22.92 -7.50
N LYS A 187 5.36 21.62 -7.22
CA LYS A 187 5.58 20.57 -8.21
C LYS A 187 4.56 19.45 -8.01
N ILE A 188 3.87 19.09 -9.09
CA ILE A 188 2.88 18.01 -9.11
C ILE A 188 3.29 17.03 -10.21
N GLN A 189 3.22 15.73 -9.92
CA GLN A 189 3.42 14.67 -10.90
C GLN A 189 2.09 13.95 -11.10
N LEU A 190 1.60 13.92 -12.35
CA LEU A 190 0.49 13.04 -12.72
C LEU A 190 1.08 11.70 -13.18
N ILE A 191 0.78 10.64 -12.46
CA ILE A 191 1.29 9.29 -12.69
C ILE A 191 0.16 8.44 -13.25
N SER A 192 0.30 8.03 -14.50
CA SER A 192 -0.64 7.16 -15.21
C SER A 192 -0.40 5.70 -14.84
N ALA A 193 -1.41 5.05 -14.27
CA ALA A 193 -1.42 3.63 -13.97
C ALA A 193 -2.09 2.82 -15.11
N ARG A 194 -1.55 1.65 -15.45
CA ARG A 194 -2.14 0.71 -16.45
C ARG A 194 -3.42 0.04 -15.95
N GLY A 195 -3.62 -0.02 -14.63
CA GLY A 195 -4.77 -0.65 -13.99
C GLY A 195 -5.27 0.16 -12.80
N VAL A 196 -5.56 -0.50 -11.69
CA VAL A 196 -5.95 0.19 -10.44
C VAL A 196 -4.75 1.01 -9.92
N PRO A 197 -4.91 2.31 -9.60
CA PRO A 197 -3.81 3.17 -9.14
C PRO A 197 -3.04 2.60 -7.93
N LEU A 198 -3.73 1.86 -7.07
CA LEU A 198 -3.13 1.19 -5.93
C LEU A 198 -2.04 0.18 -6.33
N ASN A 199 -2.17 -0.51 -7.46
CA ASN A 199 -1.16 -1.48 -7.90
C ASN A 199 0.16 -0.80 -8.20
N ALA A 200 0.13 0.33 -8.91
CA ALA A 200 1.32 1.12 -9.19
C ALA A 200 2.01 1.58 -7.88
N ILE A 201 1.23 1.94 -6.86
CA ILE A 201 1.77 2.33 -5.54
C ILE A 201 2.39 1.13 -4.81
N LEU A 202 1.73 -0.04 -4.84
CA LEU A 202 2.23 -1.24 -4.20
C LEU A 202 3.47 -1.83 -4.91
N ALA A 203 3.62 -1.58 -6.20
CA ALA A 203 4.73 -2.03 -7.04
C ALA A 203 6.02 -1.22 -6.82
N ASP A 204 5.90 0.08 -6.61
CA ASP A 204 7.00 1.04 -6.81
C ASP A 204 7.79 1.36 -5.53
N TYR A 205 7.17 1.18 -4.36
CA TYR A 205 7.75 1.67 -3.12
C TYR A 205 8.80 0.74 -2.55
N TYR A 206 9.97 1.32 -2.26
CA TYR A 206 11.17 0.61 -1.78
C TYR A 206 11.19 0.30 -0.28
N ALA A 207 10.29 0.91 0.51
CA ALA A 207 10.15 0.59 1.93
C ALA A 207 8.77 0.91 2.50
N SER A 208 8.37 0.17 3.55
CA SER A 208 7.03 0.20 4.15
C SER A 208 6.53 1.57 4.62
N HIS A 209 7.43 2.48 5.00
CA HIS A 209 7.07 3.79 5.55
C HIS A 209 6.33 4.73 4.58
N ILE A 210 6.47 4.55 3.27
CA ILE A 210 5.85 5.41 2.25
C ILE A 210 4.52 4.86 1.73
N PHE A 211 4.06 3.69 2.21
CA PHE A 211 2.75 3.11 1.88
C PHE A 211 1.61 3.83 2.61
N ASN A 212 1.45 5.10 2.26
CA ASN A 212 0.40 5.99 2.72
C ASN A 212 -0.24 6.62 1.49
N ILE A 213 -1.57 6.67 1.47
CA ILE A 213 -2.32 7.24 0.36
C ILE A 213 -3.44 8.12 0.92
N PHE A 214 -3.94 9.04 0.11
CA PHE A 214 -5.24 9.62 0.35
C PHE A 214 -6.03 9.79 -0.94
N THR A 215 -7.33 9.60 -0.80
CA THR A 215 -8.37 9.83 -1.79
C THR A 215 -9.00 11.20 -1.52
N TRP A 216 -10.04 11.53 -2.27
CA TRP A 216 -10.81 12.74 -2.01
C TRP A 216 -11.52 12.72 -0.64
N ASN A 217 -11.87 11.57 -0.05
CA ASN A 217 -12.64 11.48 1.20
C ASN A 217 -11.94 10.76 2.37
N ARG A 218 -10.87 9.99 2.14
CA ARG A 218 -10.17 9.21 3.17
C ARG A 218 -8.67 9.18 2.95
N ALA A 219 -7.91 9.18 4.04
CA ALA A 219 -6.48 8.89 4.05
C ALA A 219 -6.19 7.55 4.73
N TYR A 220 -5.17 6.86 4.24
CA TYR A 220 -4.79 5.51 4.66
C TYR A 220 -3.29 5.42 4.90
N SER A 221 -2.92 4.71 5.96
CA SER A 221 -1.57 4.17 6.14
C SER A 221 -1.66 2.66 6.28
N PHE A 222 -0.84 1.92 5.51
CA PHE A 222 -0.89 0.45 5.53
C PHE A 222 -0.02 -0.15 6.64
N PHE A 223 0.99 0.60 7.12
CA PHE A 223 1.92 0.18 8.18
C PHE A 223 2.08 1.21 9.32
N PRO A 224 1.00 1.81 9.84
CA PRO A 224 1.05 2.97 10.73
C PRO A 224 1.84 2.74 12.02
N TYR A 225 1.79 1.52 12.57
CA TYR A 225 2.52 1.18 13.79
C TYR A 225 4.04 1.34 13.62
N HIS A 226 4.59 0.78 12.54
CA HIS A 226 6.03 0.90 12.26
C HIS A 226 6.37 2.31 11.78
N THR A 227 5.56 2.88 10.89
CA THR A 227 5.81 4.21 10.30
C THR A 227 5.75 5.34 11.33
N PHE A 228 4.67 5.46 12.10
CA PHE A 228 4.46 6.59 13.01
C PHE A 228 4.80 6.26 14.46
N GLY A 229 4.58 5.01 14.89
CA GLY A 229 4.86 4.59 16.27
C GLY A 229 6.31 4.22 16.55
N LYS A 230 7.03 3.71 15.55
CA LYS A 230 8.43 3.29 15.69
C LYS A 230 9.42 4.08 14.83
N LYS A 231 8.93 4.86 13.85
CA LYS A 231 9.76 5.48 12.81
C LYS A 231 10.68 4.45 12.13
N GLN A 232 10.14 3.27 11.87
CA GLN A 232 10.85 2.15 11.24
C GLN A 232 10.33 1.91 9.82
N ALA A 233 11.26 1.83 8.88
CA ALA A 233 11.00 1.55 7.47
C ALA A 233 11.60 0.19 7.12
N TYR A 234 10.77 -0.73 6.64
CA TYR A 234 11.22 -2.07 6.24
C TYR A 234 11.31 -2.13 4.73
N TYR A 235 12.45 -2.61 4.21
CA TYR A 235 12.65 -2.73 2.77
C TYR A 235 11.59 -3.65 2.16
N THR A 236 11.05 -3.25 1.01
CA THR A 236 10.07 -4.02 0.22
C THR A 236 10.65 -4.55 -1.08
N GLN A 237 11.83 -4.07 -1.46
CA GLN A 237 12.65 -4.59 -2.55
C GLN A 237 14.13 -4.54 -2.16
N ILE A 238 14.99 -5.13 -2.98
CA ILE A 238 16.44 -4.98 -2.82
C ILE A 238 16.80 -3.52 -3.10
N LEU A 239 17.48 -2.87 -2.15
CA LEU A 239 17.98 -1.52 -2.35
C LEU A 239 19.17 -1.54 -3.31
N LYS A 240 19.09 -0.78 -4.38
CA LYS A 240 20.26 -0.45 -5.20
C LYS A 240 20.11 0.95 -5.84
N GLY A 241 21.25 1.60 -6.05
CA GLY A 241 21.45 2.99 -6.51
C GLY A 241 20.50 4.03 -5.92
N SER A 242 19.60 4.61 -6.71
CA SER A 242 18.94 5.87 -6.35
C SER A 242 17.86 5.74 -5.24
N ALA A 243 17.37 4.52 -4.96
CA ALA A 243 16.67 4.20 -3.71
C ALA A 243 17.51 4.48 -2.46
N GLN A 244 18.84 4.40 -2.55
CA GLN A 244 19.77 4.76 -1.47
C GLN A 244 19.63 6.24 -1.08
N LYS A 245 19.49 7.14 -2.07
CA LYS A 245 19.23 8.57 -1.80
C LYS A 245 17.89 8.76 -1.10
N GLY A 246 16.88 7.97 -1.48
CA GLY A 246 15.60 7.92 -0.80
C GLY A 246 15.76 7.47 0.66
N VAL A 247 16.57 6.44 0.92
CA VAL A 247 16.89 5.94 2.26
C VAL A 247 17.59 7.02 3.09
N GLU A 248 18.67 7.60 2.59
CA GLU A 248 19.43 8.68 3.22
C GLU A 248 18.50 9.86 3.60
N LYS A 249 17.69 10.31 2.64
CA LYS A 249 16.69 11.37 2.83
C LYS A 249 15.74 11.10 4.00
N TYR A 250 15.29 9.85 4.19
CA TYR A 250 14.38 9.52 5.29
C TYR A 250 15.10 9.15 6.59
N GLN A 251 16.35 8.70 6.53
CA GLN A 251 17.21 8.57 7.70
C GLN A 251 17.46 9.94 8.36
N GLU A 252 17.75 10.97 7.55
CA GLU A 252 17.86 12.36 8.02
C GLU A 252 16.54 12.87 8.66
N ARG A 253 15.40 12.29 8.28
CA ARG A 253 14.07 12.58 8.86
C ARG A 253 13.76 11.73 10.09
N GLY A 254 14.74 10.95 10.58
CA GLY A 254 14.64 10.14 11.80
C GLY A 254 14.06 8.74 11.59
N PHE A 255 13.98 8.25 10.35
CA PHE A 255 13.58 6.87 10.09
C PHE A 255 14.76 5.90 10.24
N GLU A 256 14.51 4.80 10.94
CA GLU A 256 15.41 3.66 11.00
C GLU A 256 15.01 2.65 9.93
N PHE A 257 15.92 2.38 8.98
CA PHE A 257 15.69 1.38 7.95
C PHE A 257 16.13 -0.01 8.40
N LYS A 258 15.28 -1.01 8.14
CA LYS A 258 15.45 -2.38 8.60
C LYS A 258 15.31 -3.38 7.45
N HIS A 259 16.21 -4.35 7.42
CA HIS A 259 15.93 -5.61 6.76
C HIS A 259 14.89 -6.39 7.57
N TYR A 260 14.01 -7.10 6.87
CA TYR A 260 12.97 -7.88 7.52
C TYR A 260 13.56 -8.99 8.43
N GLY A 261 14.48 -9.80 7.89
CA GLY A 261 15.14 -10.89 8.61
C GLY A 261 15.98 -10.50 9.83
N SER A 262 16.29 -9.21 10.03
CA SER A 262 17.10 -8.77 11.17
C SER A 262 16.32 -8.59 12.47
N PHE A 263 14.99 -8.58 12.45
CA PHE A 263 14.26 -8.14 13.64
C PHE A 263 12.82 -8.64 13.80
N HIS A 264 12.25 -9.35 12.83
CA HIS A 264 10.81 -9.56 12.87
C HIS A 264 10.39 -10.91 13.49
N LYS A 265 10.44 -11.00 14.83
CA LYS A 265 9.64 -11.99 15.55
C LYS A 265 8.17 -11.61 15.36
N CYS A 266 7.49 -12.29 14.43
CA CYS A 266 6.05 -12.17 14.24
C CYS A 266 5.36 -12.43 15.58
N VAL A 267 4.91 -11.40 16.29
CA VAL A 267 4.14 -11.57 17.52
C VAL A 267 2.64 -11.57 17.22
N LYS A 268 1.84 -12.11 18.14
CA LYS A 268 0.39 -11.94 18.15
C LYS A 268 0.07 -10.44 18.04
N ASN A 269 -0.53 -10.03 16.91
CA ASN A 269 -0.84 -8.65 16.50
C ASN A 269 0.24 -7.86 15.73
N CYS A 270 1.23 -8.51 15.15
CA CYS A 270 2.09 -7.84 14.18
C CYS A 270 1.30 -7.39 12.92
N PRO A 271 1.48 -6.13 12.45
CA PRO A 271 0.97 -5.65 11.16
C PRO A 271 1.54 -6.33 9.89
N PHE A 272 2.73 -6.93 9.95
CA PHE A 272 3.33 -7.67 8.84
C PHE A 272 2.72 -9.07 8.76
N ARG A 273 1.48 -9.10 8.27
CA ARG A 273 0.73 -10.32 8.01
C ARG A 273 0.94 -10.75 6.55
N PRO A 274 1.03 -12.05 6.25
CA PRO A 274 1.08 -12.59 4.90
C PRO A 274 0.03 -12.06 3.93
N HIS A 275 -1.15 -11.68 4.46
CA HIS A 275 -2.24 -11.14 3.68
C HIS A 275 -2.89 -9.99 4.47
N ARG A 276 -3.12 -8.87 3.80
CA ARG A 276 -3.65 -7.63 4.36
C ARG A 276 -4.71 -7.06 3.43
N ARG A 277 -5.63 -6.27 3.98
CA ARG A 277 -6.67 -5.55 3.23
C ARG A 277 -6.55 -4.06 3.50
N VAL A 278 -6.87 -3.23 2.52
CA VAL A 278 -6.95 -1.78 2.75
C VAL A 278 -8.02 -1.51 3.81
N GLY A 279 -7.63 -0.79 4.86
CA GLY A 279 -8.54 -0.48 5.97
C GLY A 279 -8.83 -1.66 6.90
N ASP A 280 -7.98 -2.69 6.94
CA ASP A 280 -8.03 -3.68 8.02
C ASP A 280 -7.59 -3.09 9.38
N LYS A 281 -7.66 -3.89 10.46
CA LYS A 281 -7.35 -3.42 11.82
C LYS A 281 -5.90 -2.98 12.02
N TYR A 282 -5.01 -3.31 11.08
CA TYR A 282 -3.60 -2.94 11.12
C TYR A 282 -3.31 -1.71 10.25
N SER A 283 -4.27 -1.26 9.44
CA SER A 283 -4.25 0.01 8.73
C SER A 283 -4.77 1.14 9.62
N TRP A 284 -4.29 2.35 9.37
CA TRP A 284 -4.90 3.56 9.91
C TRP A 284 -5.74 4.18 8.80
N VAL A 285 -7.04 4.30 9.03
CA VAL A 285 -7.99 4.99 8.15
C VAL A 285 -8.42 6.29 8.83
N LEU A 286 -8.37 7.38 8.07
CA LEU A 286 -8.75 8.71 8.52
C LEU A 286 -9.76 9.32 7.54
N ASP A 287 -11.00 9.47 7.98
CA ASP A 287 -11.99 10.23 7.20
C ASP A 287 -11.60 11.70 7.09
N LEU A 288 -11.74 12.24 5.89
CA LEU A 288 -11.47 13.63 5.55
C LEU A 288 -12.78 14.41 5.47
N ASP A 289 -12.71 15.72 5.71
CA ASP A 289 -13.86 16.61 5.56
C ASP A 289 -14.23 16.76 4.09
N THR A 290 -15.40 16.29 3.69
CA THR A 290 -15.91 16.35 2.31
C THR A 290 -16.78 17.57 2.02
N TYR A 291 -16.97 18.47 2.99
CA TYR A 291 -17.79 19.66 2.79
C TYR A 291 -17.27 20.51 1.61
N GLY A 292 -18.15 20.76 0.65
CA GLY A 292 -17.84 21.55 -0.55
C GLY A 292 -17.12 20.80 -1.67
N VAL A 293 -16.82 19.51 -1.50
CA VAL A 293 -16.38 18.66 -2.62
C VAL A 293 -17.62 18.29 -3.46
N ASP A 294 -17.50 18.40 -4.78
CA ASP A 294 -18.52 17.92 -5.70
C ASP A 294 -18.35 16.40 -5.87
N ASP A 295 -19.26 15.65 -5.25
CA ASP A 295 -19.34 14.19 -5.28
C ASP A 295 -20.56 13.68 -6.07
N SER A 296 -21.14 14.52 -6.93
CA SER A 296 -22.28 14.12 -7.79
C SER A 296 -21.90 13.08 -8.84
N GLU A 297 -20.63 13.08 -9.28
CA GLU A 297 -20.10 12.21 -10.33
C GLU A 297 -18.91 11.35 -9.82
N VAL A 298 -19.00 10.79 -8.61
CA VAL A 298 -17.94 9.88 -8.13
C VAL A 298 -17.88 8.64 -9.03
N SER A 299 -16.70 8.37 -9.63
CA SER A 299 -16.53 7.26 -10.59
C SER A 299 -16.65 5.86 -9.97
N VAL A 300 -16.37 5.74 -8.68
CA VAL A 300 -16.42 4.46 -7.96
C VAL A 300 -17.07 4.61 -6.58
N PRO A 301 -17.81 3.61 -6.08
CA PRO A 301 -18.31 3.63 -4.71
C PRO A 301 -17.18 3.90 -3.69
N GLN A 302 -17.50 4.65 -2.63
CA GLN A 302 -16.51 5.11 -1.64
C GLN A 302 -15.68 3.98 -1.02
N ASP A 303 -16.28 2.80 -0.86
CA ASP A 303 -15.66 1.67 -0.17
C ASP A 303 -14.92 0.71 -1.12
N VAL A 304 -14.81 1.02 -2.42
CA VAL A 304 -14.12 0.17 -3.41
C VAL A 304 -12.66 -0.02 -3.04
N LEU A 305 -12.01 1.00 -2.50
CA LEU A 305 -10.61 0.94 -2.15
C LEU A 305 -10.37 -0.11 -1.04
N GLU A 306 -11.25 -0.19 -0.04
CA GLU A 306 -11.23 -1.19 1.04
C GLU A 306 -11.57 -2.62 0.59
N THR A 307 -11.94 -2.84 -0.67
CA THR A 307 -12.05 -4.20 -1.25
C THR A 307 -10.71 -4.76 -1.70
N ASN A 308 -9.69 -3.91 -1.88
CA ASN A 308 -8.37 -4.36 -2.33
C ASN A 308 -7.60 -5.07 -1.22
N THR A 309 -6.98 -6.19 -1.57
CA THR A 309 -6.04 -6.90 -0.70
C THR A 309 -4.67 -7.03 -1.34
N TRP A 310 -3.66 -7.24 -0.50
CA TRP A 310 -2.30 -7.55 -0.93
C TRP A 310 -1.69 -8.63 -0.02
N GLY A 311 -0.78 -9.40 -0.59
CA GLY A 311 0.06 -10.35 0.10
C GLY A 311 1.43 -9.76 0.45
N MET A 312 2.10 -10.35 1.44
CA MET A 312 3.48 -10.04 1.80
C MET A 312 4.27 -11.33 1.92
N LYS A 313 5.23 -11.53 1.02
CA LYS A 313 6.15 -12.66 1.05
C LYS A 313 7.44 -12.23 1.74
N MET A 314 7.59 -12.69 2.97
CA MET A 314 8.69 -12.27 3.84
C MET A 314 9.57 -13.45 4.26
N HIS A 315 9.11 -14.67 4.00
CA HIS A 315 9.73 -15.92 4.40
C HIS A 315 9.60 -16.95 3.27
N TYR A 316 10.56 -17.85 3.22
CA TYR A 316 10.61 -19.04 2.37
C TYR A 316 10.60 -20.27 3.26
N SER A 317 9.79 -21.29 2.92
CA SER A 317 9.76 -22.55 3.66
C SER A 317 9.98 -23.75 2.77
N TRP A 318 10.88 -24.68 3.06
CA TRP A 318 11.08 -25.90 2.28
C TRP A 318 11.15 -27.14 3.16
N TRP A 319 10.80 -28.31 2.62
CA TRP A 319 11.01 -29.56 3.34
C TRP A 319 12.47 -29.99 3.19
N SER A 320 13.20 -30.09 4.30
CA SER A 320 14.52 -30.70 4.30
C SER A 320 14.36 -32.20 4.48
N LYS A 321 14.81 -32.97 3.48
CA LYS A 321 14.83 -34.44 3.58
C LYS A 321 15.82 -34.90 4.65
N ASP A 322 16.94 -34.21 4.78
CA ASP A 322 18.03 -34.58 5.69
C ASP A 322 17.63 -34.37 7.15
N GLU A 323 16.98 -33.23 7.45
CA GLU A 323 16.48 -32.91 8.79
C GLU A 323 15.08 -33.49 9.06
N ASN A 324 14.44 -34.07 8.04
CA ASN A 324 13.07 -34.56 8.04
C ASN A 324 12.06 -33.59 8.70
N LYS A 325 12.27 -32.28 8.48
CA LYS A 325 11.45 -31.20 9.04
C LYS A 325 11.31 -30.06 8.03
N ARG A 326 10.35 -29.17 8.25
CA ARG A 326 10.22 -27.96 7.44
C ARG A 326 11.24 -26.91 7.92
N MET A 327 12.00 -26.40 6.99
CA MET A 327 12.98 -25.36 7.21
C MET A 327 12.41 -24.03 6.74
N PHE A 328 12.87 -22.95 7.36
CA PHE A 328 12.40 -21.61 7.08
C PHE A 328 13.57 -20.63 6.94
N ARG A 329 13.41 -19.66 6.04
CA ARG A 329 14.38 -18.59 5.78
C ARG A 329 13.65 -17.28 5.59
N SER A 330 14.01 -16.28 6.38
CA SER A 330 13.53 -14.91 6.21
C SER A 330 14.17 -14.23 5.00
N GLY A 331 13.39 -13.47 4.24
CA GLY A 331 13.90 -12.54 3.23
C GLY A 331 14.56 -11.32 3.85
N ARG A 332 15.45 -10.66 3.09
CA ARG A 332 16.06 -9.37 3.48
C ARG A 332 15.08 -8.19 3.32
N HIS A 333 14.04 -8.36 2.51
CA HIS A 333 12.98 -7.40 2.22
C HIS A 333 11.63 -8.12 2.21
N MET A 334 10.54 -7.35 2.29
CA MET A 334 9.15 -7.82 2.23
C MET A 334 8.63 -7.68 0.81
N ASP A 335 8.53 -8.78 0.08
CA ASP A 335 7.98 -8.77 -1.29
C ASP A 335 6.45 -8.57 -1.23
N ILE A 336 5.97 -7.44 -1.76
CA ILE A 336 4.55 -7.06 -1.75
C ILE A 336 3.87 -7.66 -2.98
N GLN A 337 2.92 -8.56 -2.75
CA GLN A 337 2.20 -9.28 -3.80
C GLN A 337 0.81 -8.69 -3.98
N TYR A 338 0.64 -7.81 -4.96
CA TYR A 338 -0.62 -7.12 -5.23
C TYR A 338 -1.35 -7.63 -6.49
N SER A 339 -0.68 -8.41 -7.34
CA SER A 339 -1.24 -9.10 -8.51
C SER A 339 -0.74 -10.54 -8.54
N LEU A 340 -1.64 -11.53 -8.57
CA LEU A 340 -1.26 -12.93 -8.80
C LEU A 340 -1.39 -13.25 -10.29
N LEU A 341 -0.27 -13.12 -11.01
CA LEU A 341 -0.03 -13.93 -12.20
C LEU A 341 1.05 -14.95 -11.85
N TYR A 342 0.63 -16.16 -11.51
CA TYR A 342 1.50 -17.33 -11.60
C TYR A 342 0.90 -18.29 -12.62
N SER A 343 1.14 -18.02 -13.90
CA SER A 343 1.67 -18.99 -14.88
C SER A 343 1.71 -18.42 -16.30
N GLU A 344 2.93 -18.40 -16.86
CA GLU A 344 3.27 -18.62 -18.29
C GLU A 344 3.06 -17.50 -19.34
N PHE A 345 4.07 -17.41 -20.20
CA PHE A 345 4.41 -16.45 -21.26
C PHE A 345 3.34 -16.30 -22.35
N GLU A 346 3.14 -15.09 -22.92
CA GLU A 346 2.52 -14.98 -24.25
C GLU A 346 3.19 -13.91 -25.15
N PRO A 347 3.62 -14.24 -26.38
CA PRO A 347 4.73 -13.53 -27.02
C PRO A 347 4.37 -12.32 -27.87
N ARG A 348 3.09 -12.03 -28.18
CA ARG A 348 2.73 -10.91 -29.10
C ARG A 348 1.42 -10.15 -28.88
N ARG A 349 0.49 -10.57 -28.00
CA ARG A 349 -0.70 -9.81 -27.51
C ARG A 349 -1.62 -10.77 -26.74
N GLY A 350 -1.66 -10.71 -25.40
CA GLY A 350 -2.74 -11.37 -24.65
C GLY A 350 -2.51 -11.76 -23.19
N PHE A 351 -2.29 -10.80 -22.28
CA PHE A 351 -2.60 -10.97 -20.85
C PHE A 351 -3.83 -10.12 -20.51
N SER A 352 -4.93 -10.77 -20.09
CA SER A 352 -6.08 -10.06 -19.51
C SER A 352 -5.69 -9.54 -18.13
N VAL A 353 -5.91 -8.25 -17.90
CA VAL A 353 -5.69 -7.57 -16.62
C VAL A 353 -6.75 -8.08 -15.63
N CYS A 354 -6.46 -9.16 -14.91
CA CYS A 354 -7.21 -9.47 -13.70
C CYS A 354 -6.59 -8.73 -12.52
N SER A 355 -7.45 -7.99 -11.86
CA SER A 355 -7.22 -6.95 -10.86
C SER A 355 -6.35 -7.39 -9.68
N THR A 356 -5.97 -6.40 -8.86
CA THR A 356 -5.81 -6.55 -7.41
C THR A 356 -6.71 -7.66 -6.89
N PHE A 357 -6.22 -8.50 -5.98
CA PHE A 357 -7.06 -9.48 -5.31
C PHE A 357 -8.36 -8.81 -4.85
N ARG A 358 -9.46 -9.07 -5.57
CA ARG A 358 -10.80 -8.65 -5.14
C ARG A 358 -11.21 -9.45 -3.89
N HIS A 359 -10.58 -10.60 -3.68
CA HIS A 359 -10.77 -11.52 -2.57
C HIS A 359 -9.47 -12.24 -2.24
N ALA A 360 -9.25 -12.62 -0.98
CA ALA A 360 -8.21 -13.57 -0.61
C ALA A 360 -8.44 -14.89 -1.37
N ARG A 361 -7.55 -15.23 -2.31
CA ARG A 361 -7.60 -16.54 -2.99
C ARG A 361 -6.79 -17.54 -2.21
N ILE A 362 -7.44 -18.58 -1.71
CA ILE A 362 -6.75 -19.77 -1.23
C ILE A 362 -6.46 -20.60 -2.46
N VAL A 363 -5.20 -20.58 -2.89
CA VAL A 363 -4.75 -21.40 -4.02
C VAL A 363 -4.22 -22.71 -3.46
N ASP A 364 -5.02 -23.75 -3.56
CA ASP A 364 -4.60 -25.12 -3.27
C ASP A 364 -4.48 -25.92 -4.57
N ASN A 365 -3.25 -26.30 -4.93
CA ASN A 365 -2.99 -27.13 -6.10
C ASN A 365 -3.17 -28.63 -5.81
N HIS A 366 -3.53 -29.01 -4.58
CA HIS A 366 -3.69 -30.38 -4.14
C HIS A 366 -4.95 -30.50 -3.28
N SER A 367 -6.11 -30.83 -3.86
CA SER A 367 -7.42 -30.93 -3.17
C SER A 367 -7.43 -31.60 -1.77
N VAL A 368 -6.46 -32.48 -1.50
CA VAL A 368 -6.22 -33.11 -0.20
C VAL A 368 -5.76 -32.11 0.88
N SER A 369 -4.99 -31.07 0.53
CA SER A 369 -4.50 -30.05 1.45
C SER A 369 -5.63 -29.14 1.94
N TRP A 370 -6.56 -28.75 1.06
CA TRP A 370 -7.80 -28.07 1.42
C TRP A 370 -8.65 -28.91 2.36
N MET A 371 -8.83 -30.20 2.07
CA MET A 371 -9.60 -31.11 2.93
C MET A 371 -8.92 -31.32 4.29
N ASN A 372 -7.60 -31.50 4.33
CA ASN A 372 -6.83 -31.62 5.58
C ASN A 372 -6.85 -30.31 6.38
N PHE A 373 -6.82 -29.16 5.70
CA PHE A 373 -6.96 -27.85 6.31
C PHE A 373 -8.34 -27.69 6.96
N ILE A 374 -9.43 -28.02 6.25
CA ILE A 374 -10.78 -28.02 6.80
C ILE A 374 -10.89 -28.99 7.99
N GLN A 375 -10.25 -30.17 7.93
CA GLN A 375 -10.19 -31.12 9.05
C GLN A 375 -9.36 -30.62 10.24
N THR A 376 -8.28 -29.88 9.99
CA THR A 376 -7.46 -29.28 11.03
C THR A 376 -8.21 -28.15 11.72
N MET A 377 -9.00 -27.39 10.96
CA MET A 377 -9.96 -26.42 11.48
C MET A 377 -11.04 -27.08 12.34
N GLN A 378 -11.55 -28.26 11.94
CA GLN A 378 -12.52 -29.04 12.74
C GLN A 378 -11.94 -29.42 14.11
N SER A 379 -10.68 -29.82 14.15
CA SER A 379 -10.03 -30.27 15.38
C SER A 379 -9.62 -29.12 16.31
N THR A 380 -9.12 -28.00 15.75
CA THR A 380 -8.62 -26.86 16.55
C THR A 380 -9.72 -25.93 17.07
N THR A 381 -10.87 -25.84 16.40
CA THR A 381 -12.01 -25.00 16.85
C THR A 381 -13.01 -25.72 17.77
N GLY A 382 -12.68 -26.95 18.20
CA GLY A 382 -13.48 -27.71 19.16
C GLY A 382 -14.75 -28.33 18.56
N GLY A 383 -14.73 -28.70 17.28
CA GLY A 383 -15.86 -29.36 16.62
C GLY A 383 -17.09 -28.46 16.49
N LEU A 384 -17.06 -27.52 15.55
CA LEU A 384 -18.26 -26.76 15.18
C LEU A 384 -19.13 -27.60 14.21
N ASP A 385 -20.20 -28.20 14.72
CA ASP A 385 -21.21 -28.97 13.96
C ASP A 385 -22.03 -28.13 12.95
N GLN A 386 -21.66 -26.87 12.69
CA GLN A 386 -22.41 -25.99 11.80
C GLN A 386 -21.48 -25.40 10.73
N TYR A 387 -21.29 -26.18 9.67
CA TYR A 387 -20.77 -25.67 8.39
C TYR A 387 -21.73 -24.72 7.69
N LEU A 388 -22.87 -24.39 8.28
CA LEU A 388 -23.69 -23.27 7.89
C LEU A 388 -23.06 -21.99 8.45
N ILE A 389 -21.96 -21.52 7.84
CA ILE A 389 -21.46 -20.17 8.16
C ILE A 389 -22.50 -19.20 7.62
N LYS A 390 -23.35 -18.72 8.53
CA LYS A 390 -24.34 -17.67 8.26
C LYS A 390 -23.71 -16.35 8.68
N PHE A 391 -23.24 -15.58 7.71
CA PHE A 391 -22.92 -14.19 7.95
C PHE A 391 -24.21 -13.42 8.23
N ALA A 392 -24.13 -12.33 8.97
CA ALA A 392 -25.32 -11.54 9.29
C ALA A 392 -26.01 -11.09 7.99
N GLY A 393 -27.26 -11.54 7.78
CA GLY A 393 -28.03 -11.25 6.57
C GLY A 393 -27.92 -12.27 5.43
N SER A 394 -27.11 -13.33 5.54
CA SER A 394 -26.96 -14.33 4.46
C SER A 394 -27.76 -15.62 4.70
N LYS A 395 -27.95 -16.41 3.63
CA LYS A 395 -28.43 -17.78 3.74
C LYS A 395 -27.26 -18.67 4.18
N PRO A 396 -27.50 -19.61 5.10
CA PRO A 396 -26.45 -20.52 5.53
C PRO A 396 -26.00 -21.43 4.35
N LYS A 397 -24.70 -21.56 4.14
CA LYS A 397 -24.10 -22.19 2.94
C LYS A 397 -23.25 -23.40 3.32
N ASP A 398 -23.39 -24.53 2.61
CA ASP A 398 -22.62 -25.76 2.85
C ASP A 398 -21.30 -25.73 2.07
N TRP A 399 -20.18 -25.77 2.80
CA TRP A 399 -18.83 -25.66 2.25
C TRP A 399 -18.19 -27.02 1.91
N LYS A 400 -18.93 -28.13 2.08
CA LYS A 400 -18.44 -29.49 1.77
C LYS A 400 -18.52 -29.86 0.29
N THR A 401 -19.32 -29.16 -0.49
CA THR A 401 -19.49 -29.38 -1.94
C THR A 401 -19.19 -28.08 -2.68
N PRO A 402 -17.93 -27.84 -3.10
CA PRO A 402 -17.67 -26.77 -4.04
C PRO A 402 -18.49 -27.04 -5.30
N ASP A 403 -19.24 -26.05 -5.75
CA ASP A 403 -20.10 -26.15 -6.93
C ASP A 403 -19.22 -26.55 -8.13
N LEU A 404 -19.31 -27.82 -8.53
CA LEU A 404 -18.37 -28.46 -9.47
C LEU A 404 -18.41 -27.85 -10.87
N GLU A 405 -19.43 -27.03 -11.17
CA GLU A 405 -19.58 -26.35 -12.46
C GLU A 405 -18.90 -24.99 -12.53
N SER A 406 -18.72 -24.30 -11.40
CA SER A 406 -17.95 -23.05 -11.35
C SER A 406 -16.79 -23.21 -10.37
N LYS A 407 -15.58 -23.47 -10.90
CA LYS A 407 -14.30 -23.51 -10.17
C LYS A 407 -13.93 -22.18 -9.46
N GLU A 408 -14.86 -21.24 -9.33
CA GLU A 408 -14.67 -19.91 -8.78
C GLU A 408 -15.83 -19.58 -7.83
N PHE A 409 -15.50 -18.98 -6.69
CA PHE A 409 -16.43 -18.61 -5.63
C PHE A 409 -16.33 -17.10 -5.37
N TRP A 410 -17.46 -16.40 -5.41
CA TRP A 410 -17.52 -14.94 -5.30
C TRP A 410 -18.25 -14.53 -4.00
N MET A 411 -17.67 -13.62 -3.21
CA MET A 411 -18.12 -13.24 -1.84
C MET A 411 -18.37 -11.74 -1.67
N ASP A 412 -18.63 -11.01 -2.74
CA ASP A 412 -18.64 -9.54 -2.78
C ASP A 412 -19.42 -8.89 -1.61
N ASN A 413 -20.59 -9.43 -1.23
CA ASN A 413 -21.45 -8.87 -0.19
C ASN A 413 -21.12 -9.32 1.25
N GLU A 414 -20.31 -10.36 1.40
CA GLU A 414 -20.00 -11.01 2.68
C GLU A 414 -18.53 -10.84 3.08
N PHE A 415 -17.78 -10.10 2.27
CA PHE A 415 -16.33 -10.03 2.33
C PHE A 415 -15.79 -9.53 3.67
N ALA A 416 -16.42 -8.54 4.30
CA ALA A 416 -15.99 -8.02 5.59
C ALA A 416 -16.15 -9.07 6.70
N SER A 417 -17.29 -9.78 6.74
CA SER A 417 -17.55 -10.84 7.72
C SER A 417 -16.70 -12.08 7.45
N TRP A 418 -16.44 -12.39 6.18
CA TRP A 418 -15.49 -13.41 5.77
C TRP A 418 -14.07 -13.09 6.25
N TYR A 419 -13.57 -11.88 5.96
CA TYR A 419 -12.25 -11.44 6.40
C TYR A 419 -12.10 -11.47 7.93
N GLN A 420 -13.12 -11.04 8.68
CA GLN A 420 -13.14 -11.12 10.14
C GLN A 420 -13.15 -12.57 10.64
N PHE A 421 -13.91 -13.46 10.00
CA PHE A 421 -13.86 -14.89 10.29
C PHE A 421 -12.44 -15.46 10.04
N TRP A 422 -11.81 -15.13 8.91
CA TRP A 422 -10.43 -15.53 8.63
C TRP A 422 -9.44 -15.01 9.67
N GLU A 423 -9.55 -13.73 10.01
CA GLU A 423 -8.70 -13.11 10.99
C GLU A 423 -8.83 -13.75 12.39
N ASN A 424 -10.05 -14.06 12.81
CA ASN A 424 -10.34 -14.57 14.15
C ASN A 424 -10.14 -16.08 14.28
N SER A 425 -10.42 -16.83 13.20
CA SER A 425 -10.46 -18.29 13.22
C SER A 425 -9.25 -18.95 12.57
N LEU A 426 -8.54 -18.26 11.66
CA LEU A 426 -7.64 -18.91 10.69
C LEU A 426 -6.24 -18.32 10.58
N MET A 427 -6.09 -17.02 10.85
CA MET A 427 -4.78 -16.37 10.95
C MET A 427 -4.01 -16.54 12.27
N PRO A 428 -4.59 -17.02 13.40
CA PRO A 428 -3.79 -17.34 14.58
C PRO A 428 -3.15 -18.74 14.53
N TYR A 429 -3.55 -19.63 13.62
CA TYR A 429 -3.08 -21.02 13.58
C TYR A 429 -2.85 -21.52 12.13
N ASP A 430 -1.59 -21.78 11.79
CA ASP A 430 -1.07 -22.77 10.84
C ASP A 430 -1.48 -22.84 9.36
N ASN A 431 -2.17 -21.86 8.78
CA ASN A 431 -2.47 -21.91 7.34
C ASN A 431 -1.34 -21.30 6.50
N VAL A 432 -0.37 -22.16 6.25
CA VAL A 432 0.78 -22.00 5.38
C VAL A 432 0.31 -21.65 3.96
N TRP A 433 0.32 -20.35 3.65
CA TRP A 433 0.50 -19.93 2.27
C TRP A 433 1.74 -20.64 1.73
N LYS A 434 1.64 -21.31 0.58
CA LYS A 434 2.73 -22.14 0.04
C LYS A 434 4.06 -21.37 0.11
N TRP A 435 5.06 -21.97 0.75
CA TRP A 435 6.40 -21.38 0.95
C TRP A 435 6.51 -20.25 1.98
N GLN A 436 5.52 -19.99 2.85
CA GLN A 436 5.60 -18.94 3.88
C GLN A 436 5.63 -19.50 5.32
N TYR A 437 6.31 -18.79 6.22
CA TYR A 437 6.45 -19.17 7.64
C TYR A 437 5.14 -18.94 8.42
N PRO A 438 4.68 -19.91 9.25
CA PRO A 438 3.56 -19.67 10.16
C PRO A 438 3.87 -18.48 11.05
N MET A 439 2.85 -17.67 11.34
CA MET A 439 3.05 -16.55 12.26
C MET A 439 3.19 -17.08 13.67
N LEU A 440 4.32 -16.79 14.31
CA LEU A 440 4.53 -17.12 15.71
C LEU A 440 3.47 -16.39 16.55
N ASP A 441 2.97 -17.06 17.58
CA ASP A 441 2.14 -16.45 18.62
C ASP A 441 2.98 -15.63 19.63
N GLY A 442 4.28 -15.46 19.34
CA GLY A 442 5.29 -14.95 20.26
C GLY A 442 6.18 -16.04 20.85
N SER A 443 5.91 -17.33 20.58
CA SER A 443 6.82 -18.43 20.92
C SER A 443 8.10 -18.38 20.08
N THR A 444 9.22 -18.84 20.66
CA THR A 444 10.47 -19.08 19.93
C THR A 444 10.48 -20.43 19.19
N GLU A 445 9.46 -21.26 19.42
CA GLU A 445 9.35 -22.63 18.90
C GLU A 445 8.02 -22.77 18.16
N THR A 446 8.07 -23.10 16.87
CA THR A 446 6.88 -23.42 16.08
C THR A 446 6.72 -24.94 16.02
N PHE A 447 5.51 -25.47 16.13
CA PHE A 447 5.27 -26.91 15.95
C PHE A 447 4.33 -27.11 14.77
N MET A 448 4.73 -27.93 13.79
CA MET A 448 3.84 -28.36 12.70
C MET A 448 3.71 -29.88 12.72
N GLY A 449 2.50 -30.39 12.87
CA GLY A 449 2.26 -31.85 12.99
C GLY A 449 2.96 -32.48 14.20
N GLY A 450 3.16 -31.72 15.29
CA GLY A 450 3.89 -32.16 16.49
C GLY A 450 5.41 -32.11 16.40
N ILE A 451 5.98 -31.64 15.28
CA ILE A 451 7.43 -31.53 15.08
C ILE A 451 7.85 -30.08 15.30
N ALA A 452 8.82 -29.86 16.19
CA ALA A 452 9.44 -28.56 16.40
C ALA A 452 10.15 -28.06 15.13
N GLN A 453 9.88 -26.82 14.75
CA GLN A 453 10.48 -26.14 13.61
C GLN A 453 11.50 -25.13 14.14
N GLN A 454 12.63 -25.03 13.45
CA GLN A 454 13.69 -24.08 13.80
C GLN A 454 13.87 -23.08 12.66
N GLU A 455 13.85 -21.79 12.99
CA GLU A 455 14.22 -20.74 12.05
C GLU A 455 15.75 -20.76 11.88
N HIS A 456 16.21 -20.91 10.63
CA HIS A 456 17.63 -20.80 10.31
C HIS A 456 17.91 -19.41 9.75
N VAL A 457 18.70 -18.64 10.50
CA VAL A 457 19.28 -17.39 10.02
C VAL A 457 20.63 -17.74 9.40
N ASP A 458 20.75 -17.59 8.09
CA ASP A 458 21.96 -17.93 7.35
C ASP A 458 23.01 -16.81 7.45
N PRO A 459 24.22 -17.06 8.00
CA PRO A 459 25.29 -16.06 8.05
C PRO A 459 25.97 -15.79 6.69
N GLU A 460 25.76 -16.62 5.65
CA GLU A 460 26.53 -16.61 4.39
C GLU A 460 26.20 -15.49 3.39
N TRP A 461 25.64 -14.36 3.84
CA TRP A 461 25.60 -13.14 3.02
C TRP A 461 26.16 -11.91 3.75
N VAL A 462 27.01 -12.14 4.76
CA VAL A 462 28.06 -11.18 5.10
C VAL A 462 29.04 -11.19 3.91
N GLU A 463 29.26 -10.04 3.28
CA GLU A 463 30.21 -9.81 2.17
C GLU A 463 29.85 -10.37 0.77
N CYS A 464 28.97 -9.67 0.05
CA CYS A 464 29.12 -9.46 -1.39
C CYS A 464 28.90 -7.97 -1.65
N GLY A 465 29.87 -7.16 -1.22
CA GLY A 465 29.85 -5.71 -1.34
C GLY A 465 31.17 -5.05 -0.95
N SER A 466 32.27 -5.80 -0.98
CA SER A 466 33.63 -5.29 -0.79
C SER A 466 34.58 -6.06 -1.71
N SER A 467 34.61 -5.61 -2.96
CA SER A 467 35.79 -5.61 -3.84
C SER A 467 35.59 -4.54 -4.89
#